data_AF-A0AAJ1W6C5-F1
#
_entry.id   AF-A0AAJ1W6C5-F1
#
_cell.length_a   1.000
_cell.length_b   1.000
_cell.length_c   1.000
_cell.angle_alpha   90.00
_cell.angle_beta   90.00
_cell.angle_gamma   90.00
#
_symmetry.space_group_name_H-M   'P 1'
#
loop_
_entity.id
_entity.type
_entity.pdbx_description
1 polymer ?
#
loop_
_entity_poly.entity_id
_entity_poly.type
_entity_poly.pdbx_seq_one_letter_code
_entity_poly.pdbx_strand_id
1 'polypeptide(L)'
;MGASAGLKPLWHAVNVAALRARKEAAREDRDGHRVQEYSVCGLPCMSAARLGPFTPDNPLFEEGGRCERCGWVVAVSCGTLDQEIDGYTPVGVARQIIAEAGLDPDLLPTILIAILADAPPGLDGESGHRSDLLAHAAAHRPVILMCEQCSRTGCCTEVHGPLTTTCPHASVICGACTFTAGTWAGWWEGAATGDCDVAAPCSVLTELAYVYGMITRPTGVADPWREPVSHGQL
;
A
#
# COMPACT_ATOMS: atom_id res chain seq x y z
N MET A 1 0.37 14.55 4.42
CA MET A 1 -0.59 13.55 4.94
C MET A 1 0.13 12.20 4.97
N GLY A 2 0.56 11.75 6.15
CA GLY A 2 1.24 10.47 6.33
C GLY A 2 0.22 9.34 6.58
N ALA A 3 0.53 8.13 6.10
CA ALA A 3 -0.31 6.96 6.34
C ALA A 3 -0.13 6.52 7.80
N SER A 4 -1.20 6.60 8.60
CA SER A 4 -1.20 6.11 9.97
C SER A 4 -1.35 4.58 10.01
N ALA A 5 -0.46 3.91 10.72
CA ALA A 5 -0.66 2.53 11.19
C ALA A 5 -1.36 2.51 12.58
N GLY A 6 -2.24 3.48 12.85
CA GLY A 6 -3.22 3.42 13.92
C GLY A 6 -4.51 2.79 13.37
N LEU A 7 -5.15 1.90 14.13
CA LEU A 7 -6.35 1.14 13.74
C LEU A 7 -7.57 2.04 13.42
N LYS A 8 -7.50 2.81 12.32
CA LYS A 8 -8.71 3.29 11.65
C LYS A 8 -9.39 2.06 11.03
N PRO A 9 -10.71 1.93 11.17
CA PRO A 9 -11.43 0.87 10.50
C PRO A 9 -11.31 1.07 8.99
N LEU A 10 -10.48 0.25 8.33
CA LEU A 10 -10.32 0.24 6.89
C LEU A 10 -11.59 -0.32 6.24
N TRP A 11 -11.94 0.22 5.07
CA TRP A 11 -12.98 -0.39 4.25
C TRP A 11 -12.45 -1.63 3.54
N HIS A 12 -13.26 -2.69 3.55
CA HIS A 12 -12.93 -3.97 2.93
C HIS A 12 -13.87 -4.29 1.77
N ALA A 13 -13.32 -4.84 0.69
CA ALA A 13 -14.10 -5.28 -0.45
C ALA A 13 -14.83 -6.58 -0.14
N VAL A 14 -16.05 -6.72 -0.64
CA VAL A 14 -16.87 -7.93 -0.53
C VAL A 14 -17.29 -8.36 -1.93
N ASN A 15 -17.13 -9.64 -2.27
CA ASN A 15 -17.71 -10.21 -3.48
C ASN A 15 -19.23 -10.34 -3.29
N VAL A 16 -19.98 -9.38 -3.81
CA VAL A 16 -21.44 -9.28 -3.64
C VAL A 16 -22.17 -10.45 -4.27
N ALA A 17 -21.70 -10.95 -5.42
CA ALA A 17 -22.30 -12.11 -6.09
C ALA A 17 -22.14 -13.38 -5.23
N ALA A 18 -20.94 -13.66 -4.75
CA ALA A 18 -20.66 -14.78 -3.87
C ALA A 18 -21.39 -14.67 -2.52
N LEU A 19 -21.54 -13.46 -1.97
CA LEU A 19 -22.33 -13.24 -0.76
C LEU A 19 -23.82 -13.50 -0.99
N ARG A 20 -24.37 -13.06 -2.14
CA ARG A 20 -25.78 -13.30 -2.49
C ARG A 20 -26.06 -14.80 -2.62
N ALA A 21 -25.23 -15.53 -3.36
CA ALA A 21 -25.38 -16.97 -3.53
C ALA A 21 -25.35 -17.73 -2.18
N ARG A 22 -24.44 -17.37 -1.27
CA ARG A 22 -24.39 -17.94 0.09
C ARG A 22 -25.65 -17.65 0.90
N LYS A 23 -26.18 -16.41 0.80
CA LYS A 23 -27.43 -16.02 1.47
C LYS A 23 -28.63 -16.76 0.91
N GLU A 24 -28.67 -17.03 -0.39
CA GLU A 24 -29.73 -17.82 -1.03
C GLU A 24 -29.68 -19.28 -0.58
N ALA A 25 -28.51 -19.92 -0.63
CA ALA A 25 -28.32 -21.30 -0.15
C ALA A 25 -28.69 -21.47 1.34
N ALA A 26 -28.29 -20.52 2.20
CA ALA A 26 -28.62 -20.57 3.63
C ALA A 26 -30.13 -20.39 3.93
N ARG A 27 -30.89 -19.73 3.04
CA ARG A 27 -32.35 -19.63 3.19
C ARG A 27 -33.05 -20.94 2.90
N GLU A 28 -32.48 -21.77 2.02
CA GLU A 28 -33.00 -23.09 1.71
C GLU A 28 -32.78 -24.09 2.87
N ASP A 29 -31.73 -23.88 3.67
CA ASP A 29 -31.31 -24.77 4.76
C ASP A 29 -32.16 -24.67 6.06
N ARG A 30 -33.15 -23.75 6.12
CA ARG A 30 -34.09 -23.51 7.25
C ARG A 30 -33.49 -23.31 8.65
N ASP A 31 -32.18 -23.42 8.85
CA ASP A 31 -31.59 -23.49 10.19
C ASP A 31 -31.35 -22.12 10.85
N GLY A 32 -31.88 -21.02 10.29
CA GLY A 32 -31.91 -19.70 10.94
C GLY A 32 -30.56 -19.05 11.22
N HIS A 33 -29.44 -19.67 10.85
CA HIS A 33 -28.10 -19.14 11.09
C HIS A 33 -27.84 -17.93 10.18
N ARG A 34 -27.44 -16.81 10.79
CA ARG A 34 -27.04 -15.62 10.03
C ARG A 34 -25.76 -15.94 9.26
N VAL A 35 -25.79 -15.82 7.94
CA VAL A 35 -24.60 -15.99 7.09
C VAL A 35 -23.53 -14.99 7.53
N GLN A 36 -22.41 -15.51 8.02
CA GLN A 36 -21.24 -14.71 8.34
C GLN A 36 -20.67 -14.13 7.05
N GLU A 37 -20.49 -12.81 7.01
CA GLU A 37 -19.94 -12.12 5.85
C GLU A 37 -18.43 -11.97 6.02
N TYR A 38 -17.71 -12.20 4.92
CA TYR A 38 -16.26 -12.09 4.84
C TYR A 38 -15.91 -11.20 3.67
N SER A 39 -14.88 -10.39 3.85
CA SER A 39 -14.25 -9.64 2.78
C SER A 39 -13.43 -10.56 1.87
N VAL A 40 -13.04 -10.06 0.70
CA VAL A 40 -12.16 -10.77 -0.23
C VAL A 40 -10.77 -11.05 0.36
N CYS A 41 -10.38 -10.33 1.42
CA CYS A 41 -9.15 -10.59 2.15
C CYS A 41 -9.31 -11.56 3.33
N GLY A 42 -10.50 -12.12 3.52
CA GLY A 42 -10.81 -13.12 4.55
C GLY A 42 -11.16 -12.55 5.93
N LEU A 43 -11.21 -11.22 6.09
CA LEU A 43 -11.60 -10.62 7.37
C LEU A 43 -13.14 -10.62 7.53
N PRO A 44 -13.65 -10.92 8.74
CA PRO A 44 -15.07 -10.81 9.01
C PRO A 44 -15.52 -9.36 8.89
N CYS A 45 -16.66 -9.12 8.23
CA CYS A 45 -17.13 -7.76 7.98
C CYS A 45 -18.66 -7.67 8.05
N MET A 46 -19.17 -6.44 7.99
CA MET A 46 -20.57 -6.16 7.67
C MET A 46 -20.61 -5.39 6.35
N SER A 47 -21.30 -5.93 5.34
CA SER A 47 -21.42 -5.26 4.05
C SER A 47 -22.30 -4.01 4.14
N ALA A 48 -21.85 -2.94 3.49
CA ALA A 48 -22.59 -1.70 3.35
C ALA A 48 -22.78 -1.39 1.86
N ALA A 49 -23.89 -1.87 1.28
CA ALA A 49 -24.16 -1.73 -0.16
C ALA A 49 -24.18 -0.27 -0.67
N ARG A 50 -24.40 0.71 0.23
CA ARG A 50 -24.42 2.14 -0.09
C ARG A 50 -23.06 2.73 -0.40
N LEU A 51 -21.96 2.02 -0.13
CA LEU A 51 -20.60 2.49 -0.42
C LEU A 51 -20.23 2.43 -1.90
N GLY A 52 -20.99 1.69 -2.72
CA GLY A 52 -20.71 1.56 -4.15
C GLY A 52 -19.48 0.67 -4.44
N PRO A 53 -18.90 0.79 -5.65
CA PRO A 53 -17.73 0.01 -6.07
C PRO A 53 -16.49 0.24 -5.22
N PHE A 54 -15.64 -0.78 -5.12
CA PHE A 54 -14.38 -0.73 -4.39
C PHE A 54 -13.24 -0.24 -5.29
N THR A 55 -13.35 0.99 -5.79
CA THR A 55 -12.36 1.60 -6.69
C THR A 55 -11.48 2.62 -5.95
N PRO A 56 -10.24 2.89 -6.41
CA PRO A 56 -9.34 3.83 -5.75
C PRO A 56 -9.88 5.26 -5.65
N ASP A 57 -10.72 5.67 -6.60
CA ASP A 57 -11.32 7.00 -6.73
C ASP A 57 -12.62 7.19 -5.92
N ASN A 58 -13.03 6.18 -5.12
CA ASN A 58 -14.24 6.29 -4.33
C ASN A 58 -14.03 7.28 -3.14
N PRO A 59 -14.75 8.42 -3.11
CA PRO A 59 -14.55 9.46 -2.10
C PRO A 59 -14.94 8.99 -0.68
N LEU A 60 -15.72 7.91 -0.56
CA LEU A 60 -16.11 7.36 0.74
C LEU A 60 -14.94 6.70 1.49
N PHE A 61 -13.77 6.57 0.85
CA PHE A 61 -12.55 6.04 1.46
C PHE A 61 -11.64 7.13 2.05
N GLU A 62 -12.00 8.41 1.94
CA GLU A 62 -11.16 9.53 2.42
C GLU A 62 -10.90 9.50 3.94
N GLU A 63 -11.91 9.18 4.76
CA GLU A 63 -11.79 9.23 6.23
C GLU A 63 -11.24 7.93 6.85
N GLY A 64 -11.67 6.78 6.31
CA GLY A 64 -11.39 5.44 6.85
C GLY A 64 -10.27 4.69 6.15
N GLY A 65 -9.91 5.08 4.93
CA GLY A 65 -8.94 4.36 4.10
C GLY A 65 -9.48 3.06 3.52
N ARG A 66 -8.78 2.57 2.50
CA ARG A 66 -9.07 1.30 1.82
C ARG A 66 -8.13 0.22 2.35
N CYS A 67 -8.64 -1.00 2.56
CA CYS A 67 -7.78 -2.14 2.85
C CYS A 67 -6.89 -2.44 1.64
N GLU A 68 -5.58 -2.29 1.84
CA GLU A 68 -4.52 -2.51 0.85
C GLU A 68 -4.67 -3.87 0.15
N ARG A 69 -4.84 -4.94 0.94
CA ARG A 69 -5.04 -6.30 0.44
C ARG A 69 -6.32 -6.46 -0.39
N CYS A 70 -7.43 -5.86 0.04
CA CYS A 70 -8.65 -5.87 -0.76
C CYS A 70 -8.49 -5.11 -2.09
N GLY A 71 -7.69 -4.03 -2.10
CA GLY A 71 -7.38 -3.27 -3.31
C GLY A 71 -6.75 -4.15 -4.37
N TRP A 72 -5.67 -4.85 -4.01
CA TRP A 72 -4.97 -5.76 -4.91
C TRP A 72 -5.81 -6.95 -5.38
N VAL A 73 -6.62 -7.56 -4.50
CA VAL A 73 -7.53 -8.65 -4.92
C VAL A 73 -8.55 -8.16 -5.94
N VAL A 74 -9.14 -6.97 -5.72
CA VAL A 74 -10.09 -6.36 -6.67
C VAL A 74 -9.38 -6.01 -7.98
N ALA A 75 -8.20 -5.40 -7.93
CA ALA A 75 -7.46 -5.00 -9.11
C ALA A 75 -7.09 -6.20 -10.01
N VAL A 76 -6.65 -7.32 -9.40
CA VAL A 76 -6.39 -8.57 -10.11
C VAL A 76 -7.69 -9.12 -10.72
N SER A 77 -8.77 -9.20 -9.93
CA SER A 77 -10.02 -9.84 -10.36
C SER A 77 -10.80 -9.04 -11.41
N CYS A 78 -10.65 -7.71 -11.41
CA CYS A 78 -11.37 -6.81 -12.31
C CYS A 78 -10.51 -6.33 -13.49
N GLY A 79 -9.23 -6.72 -13.57
CA GLY A 79 -8.34 -6.29 -14.65
C GLY A 79 -7.98 -4.81 -14.60
N THR A 80 -7.90 -4.21 -13.41
CA THR A 80 -7.60 -2.78 -13.20
C THR A 80 -6.22 -2.58 -12.57
N LEU A 81 -5.26 -3.46 -12.89
CA LEU A 81 -3.91 -3.44 -12.32
C LEU A 81 -3.16 -2.15 -12.62
N ASP A 82 -3.24 -1.64 -13.85
CA ASP A 82 -2.54 -0.41 -14.24
C ASP A 82 -3.02 0.78 -13.39
N GLN A 83 -4.35 0.93 -13.21
CA GLN A 83 -4.92 1.96 -12.35
C GLN A 83 -4.49 1.82 -10.89
N GLU A 84 -4.38 0.59 -10.39
CA GLU A 84 -3.92 0.32 -9.03
C GLU A 84 -2.45 0.71 -8.87
N ILE A 85 -1.58 0.36 -9.83
CA ILE A 85 -0.14 0.70 -9.85
C ILE A 85 0.08 2.21 -9.98
N ASP A 86 -0.71 2.90 -10.80
CA ASP A 86 -0.64 4.35 -10.97
C ASP A 86 -0.79 5.08 -9.62
N GLY A 87 -1.58 4.52 -8.70
CA GLY A 87 -1.72 5.05 -7.34
C GLY A 87 -0.44 5.03 -6.49
N TYR A 88 0.57 4.24 -6.89
CA TYR A 88 1.89 4.16 -6.23
C TYR A 88 2.99 4.88 -7.00
N THR A 89 2.69 5.46 -8.16
CA THR A 89 3.67 6.17 -8.98
C THR A 89 3.77 7.63 -8.52
N PRO A 90 4.92 8.08 -7.97
CA PRO A 90 5.08 9.47 -7.58
C PRO A 90 5.00 10.40 -8.80
N VAL A 91 4.22 11.47 -8.68
CA VAL A 91 4.06 12.51 -9.71
C VAL A 91 4.40 13.90 -9.19
N GLY A 92 4.70 14.83 -10.10
CA GLY A 92 4.92 16.24 -9.77
C GLY A 92 6.03 16.47 -8.74
N VAL A 93 5.73 17.30 -7.72
CA VAL A 93 6.66 17.68 -6.64
C VAL A 93 7.15 16.46 -5.87
N ALA A 94 6.31 15.44 -5.69
CA ALA A 94 6.71 14.25 -4.95
C ALA A 94 7.81 13.48 -5.68
N ARG A 95 7.66 13.30 -6.99
CA ARG A 95 8.69 12.71 -7.85
C ARG A 95 10.00 13.49 -7.79
N GLN A 96 9.92 14.82 -7.87
CA GLN A 96 11.08 15.70 -7.82
C GLN A 96 11.85 15.53 -6.50
N ILE A 97 11.17 15.56 -5.36
CA ILE A 97 11.79 15.40 -4.03
C ILE A 97 12.49 14.04 -3.91
N ILE A 98 11.87 12.96 -4.39
CA ILE A 98 12.46 11.62 -4.35
C ILE A 98 13.73 11.57 -5.20
N ALA A 99 13.69 12.12 -6.42
CA ALA A 99 14.85 12.17 -7.30
C ALA A 99 15.99 13.05 -6.74
N GLU A 100 15.66 14.21 -6.16
CA GLU A 100 16.64 15.11 -5.51
C GLU A 100 17.31 14.46 -4.30
N ALA A 101 16.63 13.53 -3.62
CA ALA A 101 17.20 12.70 -2.56
C ALA A 101 18.11 11.56 -3.09
N GLY A 102 18.32 11.47 -4.41
CA GLY A 102 19.14 10.42 -5.03
C GLY A 102 18.47 9.05 -5.08
N LEU A 103 17.15 8.99 -4.91
CA LEU A 103 16.37 7.77 -4.93
C LEU A 103 15.67 7.59 -6.29
N ASP A 104 15.41 6.35 -6.68
CA ASP A 104 14.60 6.04 -7.85
C ASP A 104 13.09 6.19 -7.53
N PRO A 105 12.38 7.16 -8.12
CA PRO A 105 10.95 7.33 -7.90
C PRO A 105 10.11 6.17 -8.42
N ASP A 106 10.63 5.37 -9.37
CA ASP A 106 9.90 4.28 -10.02
C ASP A 106 10.19 2.91 -9.38
N LEU A 107 10.98 2.86 -8.31
CA LEU A 107 11.37 1.62 -7.65
C LEU A 107 10.16 0.79 -7.18
N LEU A 108 9.21 1.40 -6.47
CA LEU A 108 8.04 0.68 -5.98
C LEU A 108 7.12 0.20 -7.14
N PRO A 109 6.71 1.05 -8.10
CA PRO A 109 5.98 0.58 -9.27
C PRO A 109 6.68 -0.58 -9.99
N THR A 110 8.00 -0.51 -10.13
CA THR A 110 8.79 -1.58 -10.74
C THR A 110 8.71 -2.87 -9.93
N ILE A 111 8.84 -2.81 -8.59
CA ILE A 111 8.65 -3.96 -7.68
C ILE A 111 7.28 -4.59 -7.86
N LEU A 112 6.21 -3.78 -7.90
CA LEU A 112 4.84 -4.27 -8.05
C LEU A 112 4.64 -4.99 -9.39
N ILE A 113 5.18 -4.44 -10.48
CA ILE A 113 5.15 -5.06 -11.82
C ILE A 113 5.93 -6.39 -11.80
N ALA A 114 7.09 -6.44 -11.16
CA ALA A 114 7.88 -7.67 -11.06
C ALA A 114 7.16 -8.77 -10.25
N ILE A 115 6.51 -8.41 -9.13
CA ILE A 115 5.67 -9.34 -8.36
C ILE A 115 4.53 -9.89 -9.22
N LEU A 116 3.85 -9.04 -10.00
CA LEU A 116 2.76 -9.48 -10.89
C LEU A 116 3.23 -10.46 -11.95
N ALA A 117 4.45 -10.27 -12.47
CA ALA A 117 5.03 -11.13 -13.50
C ALA A 117 5.46 -12.51 -12.97
N ASP A 118 5.96 -12.59 -11.73
CA ASP A 118 6.62 -13.78 -11.21
C ASP A 118 5.83 -14.54 -10.13
N ALA A 119 5.14 -13.83 -9.22
CA ALA A 119 4.43 -14.50 -8.12
C ALA A 119 3.23 -15.30 -8.64
N PRO A 120 2.98 -16.52 -8.16
CA PRO A 120 1.89 -17.36 -8.67
C PRO A 120 0.51 -16.72 -8.41
N PRO A 121 -0.43 -16.77 -9.37
CA PRO A 121 -1.77 -16.25 -9.15
C PRO A 121 -2.50 -17.05 -8.06
N GLY A 122 -3.38 -16.36 -7.33
CA GLY A 122 -4.32 -16.98 -6.38
C GLY A 122 -5.62 -17.41 -7.06
N LEU A 123 -6.62 -17.76 -6.25
CA LEU A 123 -7.98 -17.97 -6.72
C LEU A 123 -8.65 -16.62 -7.05
N ASP A 124 -9.46 -16.60 -8.10
CA ASP A 124 -10.17 -15.38 -8.52
C ASP A 124 -11.10 -14.88 -7.41
N GLY A 125 -11.02 -13.57 -7.12
CA GLY A 125 -11.86 -12.93 -6.10
C GLY A 125 -11.49 -13.24 -4.65
N GLU A 126 -10.36 -13.90 -4.41
CA GLU A 126 -9.86 -14.23 -3.07
C GLU A 126 -8.41 -13.77 -2.90
N SER A 127 -7.98 -13.61 -1.64
CA SER A 127 -6.56 -13.37 -1.35
C SER A 127 -5.72 -14.60 -1.62
N GLY A 128 -4.55 -14.39 -2.20
CA GLY A 128 -3.51 -15.40 -2.35
C GLY A 128 -2.12 -14.80 -2.19
N HIS A 129 -1.08 -15.62 -2.43
CA HIS A 129 0.32 -15.20 -2.27
C HIS A 129 0.62 -13.89 -3.03
N ARG A 130 0.23 -13.79 -4.31
CA ARG A 130 0.45 -12.60 -5.12
C ARG A 130 -0.21 -11.34 -4.53
N SER A 131 -1.49 -11.37 -4.20
CA SER A 131 -2.19 -10.20 -3.65
C SER A 131 -1.67 -9.80 -2.27
N ASP A 132 -1.28 -10.78 -1.45
CA ASP A 132 -0.67 -10.53 -0.15
C ASP A 132 0.71 -9.90 -0.27
N LEU A 133 1.54 -10.38 -1.21
CA LEU A 133 2.87 -9.83 -1.45
C LEU A 133 2.82 -8.42 -2.04
N LEU A 134 1.90 -8.16 -2.97
CA LEU A 134 1.63 -6.82 -3.50
C LEU A 134 1.19 -5.87 -2.38
N ALA A 135 0.23 -6.28 -1.56
CA ALA A 135 -0.25 -5.48 -0.45
C ALA A 135 0.84 -5.20 0.59
N HIS A 136 1.71 -6.19 0.85
CA HIS A 136 2.87 -6.01 1.71
C HIS A 136 3.83 -4.97 1.13
N ALA A 137 4.27 -5.13 -0.12
CA ALA A 137 5.18 -4.18 -0.77
C ALA A 137 4.61 -2.75 -0.79
N ALA A 138 3.33 -2.62 -1.16
CA ALA A 138 2.62 -1.35 -1.25
C ALA A 138 2.46 -0.63 0.10
N ALA A 139 2.35 -1.37 1.21
CA ALA A 139 2.33 -0.78 2.54
C ALA A 139 3.63 -0.02 2.88
N HIS A 140 4.76 -0.45 2.31
CA HIS A 140 6.08 0.19 2.50
C HIS A 140 6.33 1.38 1.58
N ARG A 141 5.29 1.95 0.96
CA ARG A 141 5.43 3.06 0.02
C ARG A 141 6.22 4.25 0.61
N PRO A 142 7.10 4.88 -0.19
CA PRO A 142 7.75 6.13 0.19
C PRO A 142 6.73 7.23 0.49
N VAL A 143 6.95 7.94 1.59
CA VAL A 143 6.16 9.09 2.03
C VAL A 143 7.10 10.28 2.21
N ILE A 144 6.69 11.45 1.75
CA ILE A 144 7.46 12.68 1.91
C ILE A 144 7.06 13.37 3.19
N LEU A 145 8.04 13.59 4.07
CA LEU A 145 7.92 14.54 5.16
C LEU A 145 8.38 15.91 4.68
N MET A 146 7.73 16.95 5.19
CA MET A 146 8.08 18.36 4.95
C MET A 146 8.05 19.07 6.29
N CYS A 147 8.65 20.26 6.38
CA CYS A 147 8.52 21.08 7.58
C CYS A 147 7.05 21.39 7.88
N GLU A 148 6.72 21.61 9.16
CA GLU A 148 5.35 21.89 9.60
C GLU A 148 4.71 23.01 8.77
N GLN A 149 5.43 24.10 8.56
CA GLN A 149 4.91 25.27 7.85
C GLN A 149 4.52 24.92 6.40
N CYS A 150 5.39 24.22 5.67
CA CYS A 150 5.05 23.76 4.30
C CYS A 150 3.87 22.78 4.30
N SER A 151 3.79 21.90 5.30
CA SER A 151 2.69 20.94 5.39
C SER A 151 1.33 21.60 5.64
N ARG A 152 1.33 22.76 6.32
CA ARG A 152 0.12 23.53 6.66
C ARG A 152 -0.31 24.48 5.55
N THR A 153 0.64 25.14 4.87
CA THR A 153 0.33 26.09 3.80
C THR A 153 0.14 25.40 2.44
N GLY A 154 0.75 24.23 2.26
CA GLY A 154 0.86 23.60 0.94
C GLY A 154 1.74 24.37 -0.04
N CYS A 155 2.48 25.39 0.43
CA CYS A 155 3.19 26.34 -0.41
C CYS A 155 4.62 26.56 0.08
N CYS A 156 5.60 25.99 -0.64
CA CYS A 156 7.03 26.12 -0.27
C CYS A 156 7.57 27.53 -0.53
N THR A 157 7.06 28.23 -1.54
CA THR A 157 7.53 29.57 -1.90
C THR A 157 7.16 30.63 -0.86
N GLU A 158 6.01 30.48 -0.21
CA GLU A 158 5.58 31.33 0.91
C GLU A 158 6.44 31.11 2.17
N VAL A 159 6.84 29.87 2.42
CA VAL A 159 7.56 29.49 3.65
C VAL A 159 9.07 29.72 3.52
N HIS A 160 9.65 29.40 2.37
CA HIS A 160 11.10 29.36 2.15
C HIS A 160 11.58 30.34 1.06
N GLY A 161 10.71 31.22 0.57
CA GLY A 161 11.04 32.26 -0.40
C GLY A 161 10.74 31.89 -1.87
N PRO A 162 10.69 32.90 -2.76
CA PRO A 162 10.05 32.77 -4.08
C PRO A 162 10.76 31.84 -5.06
N LEU A 163 12.01 31.47 -4.80
CA LEU A 163 12.80 30.56 -5.65
C LEU A 163 12.71 29.09 -5.19
N THR A 164 12.02 28.82 -4.08
CA THR A 164 12.01 27.51 -3.43
C THR A 164 10.76 26.73 -3.83
N THR A 165 10.92 25.79 -4.77
CA THR A 165 9.82 24.96 -5.29
C THR A 165 9.60 23.67 -4.50
N THR A 166 10.63 23.18 -3.80
CA THR A 166 10.58 22.03 -2.88
C THR A 166 10.99 22.45 -1.47
N CYS A 167 10.46 21.78 -0.45
CA CYS A 167 10.86 22.11 0.93
C CYS A 167 12.31 21.67 1.17
N PRO A 168 13.22 22.55 1.61
CA PRO A 168 14.63 22.21 1.85
C PRO A 168 14.82 21.27 3.05
N HIS A 169 13.77 21.09 3.86
CA HIS A 169 13.73 20.13 4.97
C HIS A 169 12.94 18.88 4.61
N ALA A 170 12.65 18.65 3.32
CA ALA A 170 11.96 17.45 2.91
C ALA A 170 12.83 16.20 3.14
N SER A 171 12.20 15.12 3.58
CA SER A 171 12.82 13.80 3.66
C SER A 171 11.87 12.73 3.14
N VAL A 172 12.43 11.63 2.66
CA VAL A 172 11.64 10.51 2.14
C VAL A 172 11.76 9.34 3.11
N ILE A 173 10.62 8.94 3.68
CA ILE A 173 10.53 7.89 4.70
C ILE A 173 9.67 6.72 4.23
N CYS A 174 9.78 5.58 4.89
CA CYS A 174 8.86 4.46 4.74
C CYS A 174 7.71 4.59 5.72
N GLY A 175 6.51 4.87 5.24
CA GLY A 175 5.33 5.09 6.10
C GLY A 175 5.00 3.91 7.01
N ALA A 176 5.22 2.67 6.57
CA ALA A 176 4.98 1.47 7.39
C ALA A 176 6.07 1.19 8.45
N CYS A 177 7.26 1.78 8.31
CA CYS A 177 8.37 1.55 9.24
C CYS A 177 8.63 2.73 10.17
N THR A 178 8.15 3.92 9.81
CA THR A 178 8.24 5.13 10.63
C THR A 178 7.16 5.14 11.71
N PHE A 179 7.53 5.55 12.91
CA PHE A 179 6.56 5.78 13.98
C PHE A 179 5.72 7.03 13.70
N THR A 180 4.41 6.85 13.57
CA THR A 180 3.45 7.94 13.39
C THR A 180 2.56 8.09 14.61
N ALA A 181 2.20 9.33 14.94
CA ALA A 181 1.32 9.62 16.06
C ALA A 181 -0.06 8.97 15.86
N GLY A 182 -0.59 8.35 16.91
CA GLY A 182 -1.90 7.70 16.90
C GLY A 182 -3.04 8.66 17.25
N THR A 183 -4.22 8.10 17.50
CA THR A 183 -5.44 8.85 17.85
C THR A 183 -5.29 9.74 19.09
N TRP A 184 -4.33 9.45 19.96
CA TRP A 184 -4.01 10.27 21.14
C TRP A 184 -3.46 11.66 20.79
N ALA A 185 -2.95 11.86 19.58
CA ALA A 185 -2.28 13.08 19.16
C ALA A 185 -3.22 14.15 18.56
N GLY A 186 -4.52 13.84 18.46
CA GLY A 186 -5.53 14.76 17.94
C GLY A 186 -5.21 15.21 16.51
N TRP A 187 -5.01 16.51 16.31
CA TRP A 187 -4.69 17.10 15.01
C TRP A 187 -3.37 16.60 14.40
N TRP A 188 -2.51 15.97 15.19
CA TRP A 188 -1.25 15.38 14.74
C TRP A 188 -1.36 13.89 14.41
N GLU A 189 -2.54 13.28 14.50
CA GLU A 189 -2.73 11.87 14.12
C GLU A 189 -2.21 11.60 12.69
N GLY A 190 -1.35 10.58 12.56
CA GLY A 190 -0.70 10.20 11.30
C GLY A 190 0.54 11.01 10.93
N ALA A 191 0.92 12.03 11.71
CA ALA A 191 2.19 12.72 11.54
C ALA A 191 3.36 11.85 12.07
N ALA A 192 4.49 11.86 11.36
CA ALA A 192 5.73 11.32 11.91
C ALA A 192 6.17 12.18 13.10
N THR A 193 6.64 11.55 14.17
CA THR A 193 7.03 12.26 15.39
C THR A 193 8.51 12.63 15.42
N GLY A 194 9.33 11.99 14.57
CA GLY A 194 10.79 12.08 14.62
C GLY A 194 11.45 11.15 15.65
N ASP A 195 10.67 10.41 16.45
CA ASP A 195 11.23 9.47 17.43
C ASP A 195 11.81 8.21 16.76
N CYS A 196 11.25 7.83 15.61
CA CYS A 196 11.71 6.68 14.81
C CYS A 196 11.32 6.91 13.35
N ASP A 197 12.19 7.62 12.61
CA ASP A 197 12.02 7.84 11.17
C ASP A 197 12.90 6.86 10.39
N VAL A 198 12.25 6.01 9.60
CA VAL A 198 12.94 5.06 8.73
C VAL A 198 12.95 5.61 7.32
N ALA A 199 14.14 5.89 6.79
CA ALA A 199 14.31 6.35 5.41
C ALA A 199 13.75 5.34 4.39
N ALA A 200 13.20 5.84 3.29
CA ALA A 200 12.87 5.03 2.13
C ALA A 200 14.00 5.07 1.08
N PRO A 201 14.23 3.99 0.30
CA PRO A 201 13.61 2.67 0.47
C PRO A 201 14.07 2.00 1.77
N CYS A 202 13.13 1.40 2.49
CA CYS A 202 13.46 0.63 3.70
C CYS A 202 14.06 -0.74 3.32
N SER A 203 14.48 -1.50 4.32
CA SER A 203 15.03 -2.85 4.12
C SER A 203 14.07 -3.79 3.40
N VAL A 204 12.76 -3.66 3.60
CA VAL A 204 11.75 -4.47 2.89
C VAL A 204 11.76 -4.20 1.39
N LEU A 205 11.69 -2.93 0.97
CA LEU A 205 11.72 -2.58 -0.46
C LEU A 205 13.06 -2.90 -1.09
N THR A 206 14.16 -2.73 -0.35
CA THR A 206 15.50 -3.08 -0.82
C THR A 206 15.64 -4.59 -1.02
N GLU A 207 15.11 -5.40 -0.10
CA GLU A 207 15.12 -6.86 -0.23
C GLU A 207 14.23 -7.32 -1.40
N LEU A 208 13.03 -6.75 -1.56
CA LEU A 208 12.18 -7.06 -2.71
C LEU A 208 12.86 -6.69 -4.04
N ALA A 209 13.46 -5.50 -4.12
CA ALA A 209 14.21 -5.07 -5.29
C ALA A 209 15.37 -6.03 -5.60
N TYR A 210 16.06 -6.54 -4.59
CA TYR A 210 17.12 -7.53 -4.75
C TYR A 210 16.56 -8.88 -5.24
N VAL A 211 15.50 -9.40 -4.59
CA VAL A 211 14.85 -10.67 -4.94
C VAL A 211 14.37 -10.66 -6.40
N TYR A 212 13.88 -9.52 -6.88
CA TYR A 212 13.41 -9.33 -8.25
C TYR A 212 14.49 -8.79 -9.21
N GLY A 213 15.76 -8.77 -8.81
CA GLY A 213 16.90 -8.52 -9.69
C GLY A 213 17.08 -7.06 -10.14
N MET A 214 16.48 -6.10 -9.44
CA MET A 214 16.59 -4.67 -9.74
C MET A 214 17.87 -4.06 -9.18
N ILE A 215 18.38 -4.62 -8.08
CA ILE A 215 19.62 -4.21 -7.44
C ILE A 215 20.46 -5.43 -7.06
N THR A 216 21.76 -5.23 -6.88
CA THR A 216 22.68 -6.26 -6.37
C THR A 216 22.87 -6.10 -4.86
N ARG A 217 22.81 -7.20 -4.10
CA ARG A 217 23.15 -7.18 -2.67
C ARG A 217 24.65 -6.85 -2.51
N PRO A 218 25.03 -6.01 -1.53
CA PRO A 218 26.44 -5.79 -1.21
C PRO A 218 27.12 -7.13 -0.91
N THR A 219 28.31 -7.34 -1.47
CA THR A 219 29.09 -8.57 -1.22
C THR A 219 29.43 -8.68 0.27
N GLY A 220 29.02 -9.79 0.91
CA GLY A 220 29.38 -10.09 2.31
C GLY A 220 28.23 -10.47 3.25
N VAL A 221 26.97 -10.32 2.85
CA VAL A 221 25.81 -10.82 3.63
C VAL A 221 25.41 -12.20 3.09
N ALA A 222 25.93 -13.25 3.73
CA ALA A 222 25.50 -14.62 3.45
C ALA A 222 24.02 -14.76 3.81
N ASP A 223 23.24 -15.34 2.89
CA ASP A 223 21.84 -15.71 3.14
C ASP A 223 21.81 -17.16 3.63
N PRO A 224 21.56 -17.42 4.92
CA PRO A 224 21.53 -18.79 5.42
C PRO A 224 20.28 -19.56 4.97
N TRP A 225 19.31 -18.91 4.30
CA TRP A 225 18.01 -19.49 3.99
C TRP A 225 17.69 -19.63 2.48
N ARG A 226 18.53 -19.10 1.58
CA ARG A 226 18.40 -19.34 0.13
C ARG A 226 19.35 -20.45 -0.32
N GLU A 227 18.80 -21.59 -0.70
CA GLU A 227 19.50 -22.48 -1.64
C GLU A 227 19.68 -21.74 -2.98
N PRO A 228 20.84 -21.88 -3.66
CA PRO A 228 21.05 -21.28 -4.96
C PRO A 228 19.96 -21.76 -5.93
N VAL A 229 19.24 -20.82 -6.52
CA VAL A 229 18.26 -21.12 -7.56
C VAL A 229 19.02 -21.72 -8.73
N SER A 230 18.94 -23.03 -8.90
CA SER A 230 19.48 -23.70 -10.07
C SER A 230 18.64 -23.27 -11.27
N HIS A 231 19.14 -22.31 -12.04
CA HIS A 231 18.66 -22.09 -13.39
C HIS A 231 18.91 -23.38 -14.17
N GLY A 232 17.86 -24.20 -14.30
CA GLY A 232 17.86 -25.37 -15.17
C GLY A 232 18.21 -24.91 -16.57
N GLN A 233 19.31 -25.46 -17.10
CA GLN A 233 19.70 -25.27 -18.49
C GLN A 233 18.76 -26.07 -19.39
N LEU A 234 18.18 -25.37 -20.38
CA LEU A 234 17.60 -25.82 -21.65
C LEU A 234 16.41 -26.80 -21.60
#